data_AF-A0A0K1ESN2-F1
#
_entry.id   AF-A0A0K1ESN2-F1
#
_cell.length_a   1.000
_cell.length_b   1.000
_cell.length_c   1.000
_cell.angle_alpha   90.00
_cell.angle_beta   90.00
_cell.angle_gamma   90.00
#
_symmetry.space_group_name_H-M   'P 1'
#
loop_
_entity.id
_entity.type
_entity.pdbx_description
1 polymer ?
#
loop_
_entity_poly.entity_id
_entity_poly.type
_entity_poly.pdbx_seq_one_letter_code
_entity_poly.pdbx_strand_id
1 'polypeptide(L)'
;MEVSRVIESAVGTTVRNTAKPAVTNTPRPIAIAIDAVAEAALRARETEKAAEELRCDACNEVIEGEPSGRGLYVWARGDEVRREEPPLCGCCATAIGITALQAWSIEEEEG
;
A
#
# COMPACT_ATOMS: atom_id res chain seq x y z
N MET A 1 51.83 -34.38 -62.96
CA MET A 1 50.80 -34.51 -61.92
C MET A 1 51.39 -35.37 -60.81
N GLU A 2 51.07 -35.04 -59.56
CA GLU A 2 51.56 -35.65 -58.31
C GLU A 2 52.90 -35.14 -57.75
N VAL A 3 52.75 -34.21 -56.81
CA VAL A 3 53.67 -33.82 -55.74
C VAL A 3 52.72 -33.37 -54.62
N SER A 4 52.88 -33.68 -53.34
CA SER A 4 54.11 -33.90 -52.62
C SER A 4 53.78 -34.39 -51.20
N ARG A 5 54.62 -35.32 -50.75
CA ARG A 5 55.37 -35.31 -49.48
C ARG A 5 54.65 -35.20 -48.14
N VAL A 6 54.94 -36.25 -47.38
CA VAL A 6 54.87 -36.45 -45.92
C VAL A 6 55.59 -35.33 -45.17
N ILE A 7 54.96 -34.86 -44.09
CA ILE A 7 55.52 -33.95 -43.09
C ILE A 7 55.39 -34.59 -41.71
N GLU A 8 56.52 -34.83 -41.07
CA GLU A 8 56.66 -34.86 -39.60
C GLU A 8 57.54 -33.67 -39.22
N SER A 9 57.19 -32.95 -38.15
CA SER A 9 58.11 -32.64 -37.04
C SER A 9 57.53 -31.63 -36.04
N ALA A 10 57.69 -32.01 -34.76
CA ALA A 10 58.01 -31.21 -33.56
C ALA A 10 57.09 -30.08 -33.05
N VAL A 11 56.47 -30.39 -31.90
CA VAL A 11 56.63 -29.74 -30.58
C VAL A 11 56.67 -28.20 -30.53
N GLY A 12 55.69 -27.63 -29.84
CA GLY A 12 55.72 -26.24 -29.35
C GLY A 12 54.63 -25.96 -28.33
N THR A 13 55.00 -26.02 -27.05
CA THR A 13 54.19 -25.69 -25.87
C THR A 13 53.71 -24.23 -25.88
N THR A 14 52.40 -24.01 -25.74
CA THR A 14 51.86 -22.75 -25.18
C THR A 14 50.64 -23.06 -24.31
N VAL A 15 50.84 -23.02 -22.99
CA VAL A 15 49.76 -23.04 -22.01
C VAL A 15 48.96 -21.75 -22.15
N ARG A 16 47.74 -21.83 -22.70
CA ARG A 16 46.76 -20.75 -22.64
C ARG A 16 46.02 -20.86 -21.31
N ASN A 17 46.35 -19.97 -20.37
CA ASN A 17 45.56 -19.76 -19.17
C ASN A 17 44.19 -19.19 -19.59
N THR A 18 43.16 -20.05 -19.64
CA THR A 18 41.77 -19.59 -19.71
C THR A 18 41.35 -19.13 -18.32
N ALA A 19 41.53 -17.84 -18.05
CA ALA A 19 40.89 -17.20 -16.91
C ALA A 19 39.36 -17.40 -17.02
N LYS A 20 38.79 -18.09 -16.04
CA LYS A 20 37.33 -18.21 -15.86
C LYS A 20 36.78 -16.80 -15.59
N PRO A 21 35.79 -16.30 -16.34
CA PRO A 21 35.21 -15.00 -16.02
C PRO A 21 34.55 -15.09 -14.64
N ALA A 22 34.93 -14.17 -13.75
CA ALA A 22 34.30 -14.01 -12.46
C ALA A 22 32.83 -13.63 -12.69
N VAL A 23 31.91 -14.50 -12.25
CA VAL A 23 30.48 -14.16 -12.16
C VAL A 23 30.37 -13.07 -11.09
N THR A 24 30.31 -11.82 -11.53
CA THR A 24 29.94 -10.69 -10.66
C THR A 24 28.46 -10.85 -10.32
N ASN A 25 28.19 -11.25 -9.07
CA ASN A 25 26.83 -11.38 -8.55
C ASN A 25 26.29 -9.99 -8.21
N THR A 26 25.90 -9.24 -9.25
CA THR A 26 25.19 -7.97 -9.06
C THR A 26 23.77 -8.30 -8.62
N PRO A 27 23.31 -7.86 -7.43
CA PRO A 27 21.94 -8.11 -7.00
C PRO A 27 21.00 -7.41 -7.99
N ARG A 28 20.28 -8.20 -8.78
CA ARG A 28 19.22 -7.66 -9.63
C ARG A 28 18.14 -7.09 -8.72
N PRO A 29 17.64 -5.86 -8.96
CA PRO A 29 16.45 -5.41 -8.27
C PRO A 29 15.35 -6.43 -8.59
N ILE A 30 14.83 -7.10 -7.57
CA ILE A 30 13.72 -8.02 -7.70
C ILE A 30 12.49 -7.14 -7.92
N ALA A 31 12.18 -6.83 -9.18
CA ALA A 31 10.88 -6.33 -9.53
C ALA A 31 9.90 -7.51 -9.39
N ILE A 32 9.21 -7.59 -8.26
CA ILE A 32 8.09 -8.51 -8.10
C ILE A 32 6.97 -7.94 -8.96
N ALA A 33 6.81 -8.48 -10.17
CA ALA A 33 5.59 -8.26 -10.92
C ALA A 33 4.46 -8.91 -10.11
N ILE A 34 3.45 -8.11 -9.75
CA ILE A 34 2.22 -8.64 -9.14
C ILE A 34 1.61 -9.58 -10.18
N ASP A 35 1.50 -10.87 -9.86
CA ASP A 35 0.85 -11.82 -10.76
C ASP A 35 -0.66 -11.57 -10.80
N ALA A 36 -1.33 -12.13 -11.81
CA ALA A 36 -2.77 -11.95 -12.00
C ALA A 36 -3.59 -12.49 -10.81
N VAL A 37 -3.05 -13.43 -10.02
CA VAL A 37 -3.70 -13.99 -8.84
C VAL A 37 -3.66 -12.98 -7.68
N ALA A 38 -2.50 -12.36 -7.45
CA ALA A 38 -2.33 -11.32 -6.46
C ALA A 38 -3.15 -10.06 -6.79
N GLU A 39 -3.24 -9.68 -8.07
CA GLU A 39 -4.11 -8.59 -8.50
C GLU A 39 -5.59 -8.91 -8.27
N ALA A 40 -6.04 -10.13 -8.63
CA ALA A 40 -7.41 -10.56 -8.38
C ALA A 40 -7.75 -10.60 -6.88
N ALA A 41 -6.81 -11.04 -6.04
CA ALA A 41 -6.98 -11.09 -4.58
C ALA A 41 -7.11 -9.70 -3.96
N LEU A 42 -6.35 -8.71 -4.44
CA LEU A 42 -6.47 -7.32 -3.98
C LEU A 42 -7.84 -6.73 -4.33
N ARG A 43 -8.29 -6.89 -5.58
CA ARG A 43 -9.62 -6.41 -6.02
C ARG A 43 -10.77 -7.07 -5.26
N ALA A 44 -10.66 -8.37 -4.97
CA ALA A 44 -11.66 -9.08 -4.18
C ALA A 44 -11.78 -8.48 -2.77
N ARG A 45 -10.64 -8.22 -2.12
CA ARG A 45 -10.60 -7.57 -0.79
C ARG A 45 -11.13 -6.15 -0.80
N GLU A 46 -10.83 -5.37 -1.84
CA GLU A 46 -11.39 -4.02 -2.00
C GLU A 46 -12.91 -4.06 -2.17
N THR A 47 -13.42 -5.04 -2.90
CA THR A 47 -14.87 -5.26 -3.09
C THR A 47 -15.54 -5.66 -1.77
N GLU A 48 -14.94 -6.57 -1.01
CA GLU A 48 -15.43 -6.97 0.33
C GLU A 48 -15.43 -5.79 1.30
N LYS A 49 -14.38 -4.97 1.31
CA LYS A 49 -14.29 -3.77 2.14
C LYS A 49 -15.33 -2.71 1.76
N ALA A 50 -15.70 -2.63 0.49
CA ALA A 50 -16.76 -1.73 0.01
C ALA A 50 -18.17 -2.28 0.28
N ALA A 51 -18.32 -3.55 0.70
CA ALA A 51 -19.62 -4.21 0.85
C ALA A 51 -20.27 -4.01 2.22
N GLU A 52 -19.58 -3.46 3.22
CA GLU A 52 -20.22 -2.99 4.44
C GLU A 52 -20.92 -1.65 4.17
N GLU A 53 -22.25 -1.66 4.19
CA GLU A 53 -23.07 -0.48 3.97
C GLU A 53 -22.74 0.59 5.03
N LEU A 54 -22.05 1.64 4.60
CA LEU A 54 -21.68 2.73 5.48
C LEU A 54 -22.91 3.59 5.79
N ARG A 55 -23.24 3.75 7.08
CA ARG A 55 -24.41 4.52 7.52
C ARG A 55 -24.00 5.66 8.44
N CYS A 56 -24.64 6.81 8.28
CA CYS A 56 -24.46 7.97 9.14
C CYS A 56 -24.92 7.64 10.56
N ASP A 57 -24.05 7.83 11.55
CA ASP A 57 -24.39 7.54 12.95
C ASP A 57 -25.51 8.44 13.50
N ALA A 58 -25.63 9.67 12.98
CA ALA A 58 -26.60 10.65 13.47
C ALA A 58 -28.01 10.48 12.88
N CYS A 59 -28.13 10.15 11.59
CA CYS A 59 -29.43 10.06 10.90
C CYS A 59 -29.72 8.67 10.31
N ASN A 60 -28.80 7.74 10.42
CA ASN A 60 -28.87 6.37 9.90
C ASN A 60 -29.01 6.22 8.36
N GLU A 61 -28.89 7.33 7.63
CA GLU A 61 -28.89 7.33 6.16
C GLU A 61 -27.63 6.68 5.60
N VAL A 62 -27.77 6.03 4.45
CA VAL A 62 -26.64 5.41 3.72
C VAL A 62 -25.72 6.50 3.19
N ILE A 63 -24.42 6.30 3.36
CA ILE A 63 -23.37 7.17 2.85
C ILE A 63 -22.79 6.53 1.59
N GLU A 64 -22.92 7.22 0.46
CA GLU A 64 -22.26 6.83 -0.78
C GLU A 64 -20.81 7.34 -0.79
N GLY A 65 -19.84 6.42 -0.91
CA GLY A 65 -18.41 6.76 -0.94
C GLY A 65 -17.82 7.03 0.45
N GLU A 66 -16.98 8.05 0.57
CA GLU A 66 -16.31 8.40 1.84
C GLU A 66 -17.20 9.33 2.70
N PRO A 67 -17.27 9.14 4.03
CA PRO A 67 -17.98 10.05 4.92
C PRO A 67 -17.39 11.45 4.86
N SER A 68 -18.27 12.45 4.85
CA SER A 68 -17.87 13.87 4.81
C SER A 68 -17.32 14.38 6.14
N GLY A 69 -17.48 13.60 7.22
CA GLY A 69 -16.92 13.87 8.53
C GLY A 69 -17.06 12.65 9.44
N ARG A 70 -16.44 12.71 10.62
CA ARG A 70 -16.56 11.67 11.65
C ARG A 70 -16.93 12.31 12.98
N GLY A 71 -17.80 11.65 13.72
CA GLY A 71 -18.04 11.96 15.12
C GLY A 71 -16.89 11.49 16.00
N LEU A 72 -16.98 11.71 17.31
CA LEU A 72 -16.03 11.18 18.26
C LEU A 72 -16.73 10.76 19.56
N TYR A 73 -16.78 9.46 19.81
CA TYR A 73 -17.12 8.91 21.12
C TYR A 73 -15.83 8.68 21.90
N VAL A 74 -15.78 9.18 23.14
CA VAL A 74 -14.66 8.98 24.06
C VAL A 74 -15.17 8.29 25.31
N TRP A 75 -14.55 7.16 25.65
CA TRP A 75 -14.76 6.48 26.91
C TRP A 75 -13.47 6.48 27.70
N ALA A 76 -13.52 6.94 28.95
CA ALA A 76 -12.37 6.98 29.84
C ALA A 76 -12.68 6.24 31.14
N ARG A 77 -11.77 5.35 31.58
CA ARG A 77 -11.85 4.64 32.85
C ARG A 77 -10.46 4.46 33.45
N GLY A 78 -10.18 5.17 34.55
CA GLY A 78 -8.84 5.23 35.11
C GLY A 78 -7.87 5.77 34.07
N ASP A 79 -6.83 4.99 33.75
CA ASP A 79 -5.84 5.34 32.73
C ASP A 79 -6.21 4.87 31.31
N GLU A 80 -7.31 4.14 31.15
CA GLU A 80 -7.76 3.67 29.84
C GLU A 80 -8.61 4.74 29.15
N VAL A 81 -8.25 5.09 27.91
CA VAL A 81 -9.04 5.96 27.03
C VAL A 81 -9.28 5.25 25.71
N ARG A 82 -10.55 5.01 25.38
CA ARG A 82 -11.00 4.45 24.11
C ARG A 82 -11.69 5.55 23.29
N ARG A 83 -11.42 5.54 21.99
CA ARG A 83 -11.97 6.49 21.02
C ARG A 83 -12.62 5.71 19.89
N GLU A 84 -13.77 6.18 19.45
CA GLU A 84 -14.47 5.66 18.28
C GLU A 84 -14.88 6.84 17.39
N GLU A 85 -14.62 6.73 16.09
CA GLU A 85 -14.84 7.79 15.10
C GLU A 85 -15.92 7.38 14.09
N PRO A 86 -17.20 7.39 14.50
CA PRO A 86 -18.30 6.94 13.65
C PRO A 86 -18.48 7.87 12.44
N PRO A 87 -18.84 7.33 11.27
CA PRO A 87 -19.02 8.11 10.04
C PRO A 87 -20.26 9.01 10.10
N LEU A 88 -20.17 10.20 9.48
CA LEU A 88 -21.27 11.15 9.35
C LEU A 88 -21.46 11.55 7.87
N CYS A 89 -22.71 11.73 7.47
CA CYS A 89 -23.04 12.31 6.16
C CYS A 89 -22.72 13.82 6.14
N GLY A 90 -22.64 14.43 4.95
CA GLY A 90 -22.31 15.85 4.79
C GLY A 90 -23.25 16.80 5.55
N CYS A 91 -24.53 16.49 5.61
CA CYS A 91 -25.51 17.28 6.36
C CYS A 91 -25.22 17.25 7.87
N CYS A 92 -25.12 16.05 8.45
CA CYS A 92 -24.90 15.88 9.89
C CYS A 92 -23.53 16.38 10.33
N ALA A 93 -22.47 16.09 9.57
CA ALA A 93 -21.12 16.58 9.86
C ALA A 93 -21.07 18.11 9.94
N THR A 94 -21.71 18.78 8.96
CA THR A 94 -21.77 20.25 8.92
C THR A 94 -22.59 20.81 10.07
N ALA A 95 -23.80 20.27 10.29
CA ALA A 95 -24.70 20.74 11.34
C ALA A 95 -24.04 20.63 12.72
N ILE A 96 -23.48 19.46 13.05
CA ILE A 96 -22.79 19.23 14.32
C ILE A 96 -21.57 20.16 14.45
N GLY A 97 -20.75 20.27 13.41
CA GLY A 97 -19.56 21.13 13.44
C GLY A 97 -19.89 22.61 13.68
N ILE A 98 -20.90 23.14 12.99
CA ILE A 98 -21.35 24.53 13.19
C ILE A 98 -21.91 24.73 14.59
N THR A 99 -22.77 23.82 15.07
CA THR A 99 -23.35 23.92 16.42
C THR A 99 -22.29 23.87 17.51
N ALA A 100 -21.26 23.01 17.36
CA ALA A 100 -20.15 22.95 18.31
C ALA A 100 -19.35 24.25 18.37
N LEU A 101 -19.03 24.83 17.21
CA LEU A 101 -18.32 26.12 17.13
C LEU A 101 -19.14 27.25 17.78
N GLN A 102 -20.45 27.27 17.54
CA GLN A 102 -21.34 28.26 18.16
C GLN A 102 -21.39 28.11 19.69
N ALA A 103 -21.48 26.87 20.19
CA ALA A 103 -21.47 26.61 21.64
C ALA A 103 -20.18 27.12 22.30
N TRP A 104 -19.03 26.85 21.69
CA TRP A 104 -17.74 27.34 22.21
C TRP A 104 -17.63 28.86 22.17
N SER A 105 -18.12 29.52 21.11
CA SER A 105 -18.15 30.98 21.06
C SER A 105 -19.01 31.60 22.17
N ILE A 106 -20.10 30.95 22.58
CA ILE A 106 -20.95 31.41 23.69
C ILE A 106 -20.22 31.23 25.03
N GLU A 107 -19.57 30.07 25.24
CA GLU A 107 -18.81 29.80 26.47
C GLU A 107 -17.65 30.79 26.67
N GLU A 108 -17.01 31.26 25.60
CA GLU A 108 -15.93 32.26 25.68
C GLU A 108 -16.42 33.68 25.98
N GLU A 109 -17.65 34.05 25.62
CA GLU A 109 -18.19 35.40 25.87
C GLU A 109 -18.73 35.57 27.31
N GLU A 110 -18.99 34.48 28.03
CA GLU A 110 -19.40 34.48 29.45
C GLU A 110 -18.21 34.34 30.44
N GLY A 111 -16.96 34.32 29.94
CA GLY A 111 -15.72 34.16 30.71
C GLY A 111 -14.97 35.45 31.05
#